data_AF-A0A925ZH27-F1
#
_entry.id   AF-A0A925ZH27-F1
#
_cell.length_a   1.000
_cell.length_b   1.000
_cell.length_c   1.000
_cell.angle_alpha   90.00
_cell.angle_beta   90.00
_cell.angle_gamma   90.00
#
_symmetry.space_group_name_H-M   'P 1'
#
loop_
_entity.id
_entity.type
_entity.pdbx_description
1 polymer ?
#
loop_
_entity_poly.entity_id
_entity_poly.type
_entity_poly.pdbx_seq_one_letter_code
_entity_poly.pdbx_strand_id
1 'polypeptide(L)'
;MKRIMLAVVFASLAVASFGQEVKPTISINAKGDDVRSVIHDLFKQANKNFVLNPGVRFVLYLSLDKVPFDDALSIVCKNANLKFEVQKDIYYISVSPPKPVIEPKPIIEEKKVEVKPIAKIEPSKPKGTLPTTVLAKKVTTRLQKREIKDVIALLAQQTGITIQLADDVPAFKLDAFLINTSLKFALDEITRATKLRYRFTDQLSIAIEKQP
;
A
#
# COMPACT_ATOMS: atom_id res chain seq x y z
N MET A 1 50.35 24.45 -64.90
CA MET A 1 49.14 23.61 -64.76
C MET A 1 49.50 22.45 -63.81
N LYS A 2 49.56 22.65 -62.48
CA LYS A 2 48.55 22.32 -61.44
C LYS A 2 47.81 20.98 -61.64
N ARG A 3 48.09 20.00 -60.76
CA ARG A 3 47.22 18.91 -60.21
C ARG A 3 48.13 17.91 -59.43
N ILE A 4 48.62 18.27 -58.24
CA ILE A 4 48.05 18.04 -56.90
C ILE A 4 47.86 16.55 -56.57
N MET A 5 48.76 16.06 -55.70
CA MET A 5 48.66 14.82 -54.92
C MET A 5 47.33 14.72 -54.19
N LEU A 6 46.64 13.59 -54.33
CA LEU A 6 45.47 13.24 -53.53
C LEU A 6 45.93 12.48 -52.28
N ALA A 7 46.20 13.21 -51.20
CA ALA A 7 46.35 12.62 -49.87
C ALA A 7 44.95 12.34 -49.32
N VAL A 8 44.57 11.05 -49.28
CA VAL A 8 43.33 10.59 -48.67
C VAL A 8 43.53 10.58 -47.15
N VAL A 9 43.20 11.71 -46.51
CA VAL A 9 43.06 11.79 -45.05
C VAL A 9 41.70 11.20 -44.69
N PHE A 10 41.70 9.94 -44.25
CA PHE A 10 40.57 9.33 -43.55
C PHE A 10 40.42 10.02 -42.20
N ALA A 11 39.67 11.12 -42.16
CA ALA A 11 39.21 11.73 -40.93
C ALA A 11 38.14 10.81 -40.31
N SER A 12 38.57 9.93 -39.42
CA SER A 12 37.71 9.14 -38.56
C SER A 12 36.93 10.08 -37.61
N LEU A 13 35.73 10.49 -38.02
CA LEU A 13 34.76 11.10 -37.13
C LEU A 13 34.21 10.02 -36.21
N ALA A 14 34.85 9.84 -35.05
CA ALA A 14 34.27 9.10 -33.94
C ALA A 14 33.08 9.92 -33.41
N VAL A 15 31.87 9.59 -33.86
CA VAL A 15 30.64 10.12 -33.24
C VAL A 15 30.47 9.39 -31.91
N ALA A 16 31.09 9.93 -30.86
CA ALA A 16 30.74 9.58 -29.49
C ALA A 16 29.36 10.17 -29.20
N SER A 17 28.30 9.42 -29.54
CA SER A 17 26.98 9.67 -29.00
C SER A 17 27.04 9.34 -27.51
N PHE A 18 27.44 10.32 -26.71
CA PHE A 18 27.09 10.34 -25.31
C PHE A 18 25.58 10.52 -25.27
N GLY A 19 24.86 9.41 -25.17
CA GLY A 19 23.43 9.41 -24.85
C GLY A 19 23.27 10.08 -23.49
N GLN A 20 23.13 11.40 -23.47
CA GLN A 20 22.57 12.10 -22.32
C GLN A 20 21.13 11.62 -22.22
N GLU A 21 20.87 10.68 -21.32
CA GLU A 21 19.52 10.33 -20.91
C GLU A 21 18.88 11.59 -20.34
N VAL A 22 18.13 12.31 -21.18
CA VAL A 22 17.37 13.48 -20.76
C VAL A 22 16.26 12.98 -19.85
N LYS A 23 16.47 13.11 -18.53
CA LYS A 23 15.46 12.74 -17.54
C LYS A 23 14.24 13.63 -17.74
N PRO A 24 13.02 13.06 -17.91
CA PRO A 24 11.83 13.86 -18.11
C PRO A 24 11.55 14.70 -16.87
N THR A 25 11.37 16.01 -17.08
CA THR A 25 10.96 16.96 -16.04
C THR A 25 9.44 17.12 -16.08
N ILE A 26 8.84 17.20 -14.89
CA ILE A 26 7.40 17.21 -14.67
C ILE A 26 7.02 18.50 -13.95
N SER A 27 5.94 19.14 -14.40
CA SER A 27 5.33 20.28 -13.73
C SER A 27 3.85 19.96 -13.42
N ILE A 28 3.46 20.03 -12.16
CA ILE A 28 2.10 19.70 -11.70
C ILE A 28 1.68 20.72 -10.65
N ASN A 29 0.44 21.18 -10.73
CA ASN A 29 -0.19 21.99 -9.71
C ASN A 29 -1.47 21.30 -9.26
N ALA A 30 -1.53 20.93 -7.98
CA ALA A 30 -2.67 20.30 -7.35
C ALA A 30 -3.16 21.17 -6.20
N LYS A 31 -4.45 21.55 -6.23
CA LYS A 31 -5.07 22.43 -5.23
C LYS A 31 -6.27 21.77 -4.57
N GLY A 32 -6.07 20.55 -4.09
CA GLY A 32 -7.15 19.70 -3.61
C GLY A 32 -7.60 18.68 -4.65
N ASP A 33 -6.72 18.31 -5.57
CA ASP A 33 -7.01 17.34 -6.61
C ASP A 33 -6.85 15.91 -6.10
N ASP A 34 -7.65 15.00 -6.68
CA ASP A 34 -7.54 13.58 -6.37
C ASP A 34 -6.19 13.04 -6.85
N VAL A 35 -5.50 12.33 -5.96
CA VAL A 35 -4.19 11.72 -6.22
C VAL A 35 -4.18 10.85 -7.49
N ARG A 36 -5.31 10.23 -7.85
CA ARG A 36 -5.41 9.42 -9.08
C ARG A 36 -5.22 10.28 -10.32
N SER A 37 -5.81 11.48 -10.34
CA SER A 37 -5.64 12.45 -11.42
C SER A 37 -4.20 12.98 -11.46
N VAL A 38 -3.64 13.33 -10.29
CA VAL A 38 -2.25 13.81 -10.16
C VAL A 38 -1.23 12.78 -10.65
N ILE A 39 -1.39 11.51 -10.27
CA ILE A 39 -0.54 10.40 -10.75
C ILE A 39 -0.72 10.23 -12.25
N HIS A 40 -1.95 10.22 -12.74
CA HIS A 40 -2.21 10.07 -14.16
C HIS A 40 -1.51 11.16 -14.99
N ASP A 41 -1.58 12.42 -14.55
CA ASP A 41 -0.93 13.54 -15.24
C ASP A 41 0.60 13.44 -15.18
N LEU A 42 1.16 12.97 -14.06
CA LEU A 42 2.59 12.73 -13.89
C LEU A 42 3.12 11.68 -14.89
N PHE A 43 2.42 10.55 -15.04
CA PHE A 43 2.82 9.49 -15.97
C PHE A 43 2.55 9.84 -17.43
N LYS A 44 1.51 10.63 -17.69
CA LYS A 44 1.22 11.17 -19.02
C LYS A 44 2.34 12.10 -19.51
N GLN A 45 2.85 12.99 -18.65
CA GLN A 45 3.97 13.88 -18.99
C GLN A 45 5.28 13.11 -19.22
N ALA A 46 5.51 12.03 -18.45
CA ALA A 46 6.71 11.21 -18.57
C ALA A 46 6.65 10.15 -19.68
N ASN A 47 5.48 9.96 -20.30
CA ASN A 47 5.21 8.90 -21.28
C ASN A 47 5.58 7.49 -20.76
N LYS A 48 5.22 7.19 -19.49
CA LYS A 48 5.51 5.91 -18.83
C LYS A 48 4.23 5.16 -18.48
N ASN A 49 4.32 3.82 -18.48
CA ASN A 49 3.20 2.95 -18.13
C ASN A 49 3.07 2.79 -16.61
N PHE A 50 1.84 2.79 -16.12
CA PHE A 50 1.57 2.54 -14.70
C PHE A 50 0.27 1.77 -14.49
N VAL A 51 0.19 1.11 -13.34
CA VAL A 51 -1.00 0.48 -12.81
C VAL A 51 -1.22 1.04 -11.42
N LEU A 52 -2.41 1.58 -11.18
CA LEU A 52 -2.80 2.10 -9.88
C LEU A 52 -3.74 1.12 -9.19
N ASN A 53 -3.39 0.71 -7.97
CA ASN A 53 -4.22 -0.21 -7.19
C ASN A 53 -5.59 0.44 -6.85
N PRO A 54 -6.71 -0.29 -6.98
CA PRO A 54 -8.02 0.20 -6.57
C PRO A 54 -8.05 0.54 -5.08
N GLY A 55 -8.61 1.71 -4.73
CA GLY A 55 -8.75 2.15 -3.33
C GLY A 55 -7.77 3.25 -2.91
N VAL A 56 -6.86 3.66 -3.79
CA VAL A 56 -6.06 4.88 -3.59
C VAL A 56 -6.99 6.10 -3.70
N ARG A 57 -7.33 6.72 -2.56
CA ARG A 57 -8.18 7.90 -2.44
C ARG A 57 -7.55 8.89 -1.46
N PHE A 58 -6.95 9.93 -2.02
CA PHE A 58 -6.33 11.00 -1.25
C PHE A 58 -6.39 12.30 -2.04
N VAL A 59 -6.35 13.42 -1.32
CA VAL A 59 -6.41 14.76 -1.91
C VAL A 59 -5.05 15.42 -1.73
N LEU A 60 -4.47 15.95 -2.80
CA LEU A 60 -3.13 16.54 -2.78
C LEU A 60 -3.16 18.06 -2.97
N TYR A 61 -2.32 18.73 -2.19
CA TYR A 61 -2.01 20.15 -2.29
C TYR A 61 -0.51 20.29 -2.52
N LEU A 62 -0.09 20.44 -3.77
CA LEU A 62 1.32 20.54 -4.14
C LEU A 62 1.50 21.31 -5.44
N SER A 63 2.62 22.01 -5.57
CA SER A 63 3.03 22.66 -6.82
C SER A 63 4.48 22.25 -7.10
N LEU A 64 4.69 21.55 -8.19
CA LEU A 64 5.99 21.12 -8.70
C LEU A 64 6.24 21.86 -10.02
N ASP A 65 7.42 22.46 -10.16
CA ASP A 65 7.87 23.07 -11.41
C ASP A 65 9.21 22.49 -11.84
N LYS A 66 9.24 21.90 -13.04
CA LYS A 66 10.44 21.34 -13.68
C LYS A 66 11.20 20.34 -12.80
N VAL A 67 10.47 19.51 -12.07
CA VAL A 67 11.05 18.51 -11.17
C VAL A 67 11.32 17.21 -11.93
N PRO A 68 12.48 16.55 -11.76
CA PRO A 68 12.72 15.24 -12.39
C PRO A 68 11.62 14.24 -12.03
N PHE A 69 11.23 13.40 -12.99
CA PHE A 69 10.12 12.46 -12.82
C PHE A 69 10.24 11.58 -11.57
N ASP A 70 11.43 11.01 -11.32
CA ASP A 70 11.65 10.11 -10.17
C ASP A 70 11.44 10.84 -8.83
N ASP A 71 11.87 12.10 -8.76
CA ASP A 71 11.71 12.95 -7.59
C ASP A 71 10.24 13.36 -7.42
N ALA A 72 9.58 13.75 -8.51
CA ALA A 72 8.16 14.09 -8.51
C ALA A 72 7.30 12.91 -8.05
N LEU A 73 7.55 11.70 -8.59
CA LEU A 73 6.87 10.48 -8.19
C LEU A 73 7.11 10.17 -6.70
N SER A 74 8.35 10.29 -6.24
CA SER A 74 8.72 10.11 -4.83
C SER A 74 7.98 11.08 -3.91
N ILE A 75 7.88 12.37 -4.29
CA ILE A 75 7.16 13.38 -3.52
C ILE A 75 5.67 13.06 -3.47
N VAL A 76 5.04 12.76 -4.61
CA VAL A 76 3.62 12.41 -4.68
C VAL A 76 3.33 11.17 -3.83
N CYS A 77 4.15 10.12 -3.96
CA CYS A 77 4.00 8.90 -3.18
C CYS A 77 4.18 9.14 -1.67
N LYS A 78 5.17 9.94 -1.26
CA LYS A 78 5.37 10.27 0.16
C LYS A 78 4.17 11.02 0.76
N ASN A 79 3.65 12.03 0.06
CA ASN A 79 2.53 12.83 0.55
C ASN A 79 1.21 12.06 0.60
N ALA A 80 1.02 11.10 -0.31
CA ALA A 80 -0.17 10.26 -0.37
C ALA A 80 -0.03 8.91 0.37
N ASN A 81 1.07 8.67 1.11
CA ASN A 81 1.39 7.38 1.74
C ASN A 81 1.33 6.18 0.76
N LEU A 82 1.88 6.35 -0.43
CA LEU A 82 1.95 5.33 -1.47
C LEU A 82 3.38 4.79 -1.61
N LYS A 83 3.48 3.58 -2.17
CA LYS A 83 4.71 2.96 -2.65
C LYS A 83 4.54 2.59 -4.11
N PHE A 84 5.65 2.52 -4.83
CA PHE A 84 5.67 2.04 -6.19
C PHE A 84 6.70 0.92 -6.34
N GLU A 85 6.37 -0.07 -7.16
CA GLU A 85 7.28 -1.14 -7.59
C GLU A 85 7.35 -1.13 -9.11
N VAL A 86 8.55 -1.27 -9.66
CA VAL A 86 8.75 -1.33 -11.11
C VAL A 86 8.92 -2.79 -11.49
N GLN A 87 8.01 -3.32 -12.31
CA GLN A 87 8.11 -4.67 -12.85
C GLN A 87 7.98 -4.58 -14.37
N LYS A 88 9.03 -4.99 -15.10
CA LYS A 88 9.04 -4.99 -16.57
C LYS A 88 8.64 -3.64 -17.17
N ASP A 89 9.24 -2.55 -16.69
CA ASP A 89 8.97 -1.16 -17.09
C ASP A 89 7.55 -0.62 -16.83
N ILE A 90 6.76 -1.35 -16.05
CA ILE A 90 5.44 -0.89 -15.57
C ILE A 90 5.55 -0.52 -14.10
N TYR A 91 5.07 0.67 -13.76
CA TYR A 91 5.04 1.17 -12.38
C TYR A 91 3.75 0.74 -11.69
N TYR A 92 3.85 -0.13 -10.69
CA TYR A 92 2.73 -0.56 -9.87
C TYR A 92 2.67 0.30 -8.61
N ILE A 93 1.64 1.13 -8.50
CA ILE A 93 1.47 2.06 -7.39
C ILE A 93 0.41 1.52 -6.44
N SER A 94 0.77 1.39 -5.17
CA SER A 94 -0.07 0.84 -4.11
C SER A 94 0.04 1.69 -2.85
N VAL A 95 -0.90 1.51 -1.93
CA VAL A 95 -0.81 2.13 -0.61
C VAL A 95 0.41 1.53 0.10
N SER A 96 1.27 2.39 0.65
CA SER A 96 2.42 1.94 1.40
C SER A 96 1.96 1.14 2.61
N PRO A 97 2.30 -0.16 2.75
CA PRO A 97 2.25 -0.79 4.06
C PRO A 97 3.12 0.05 5.03
N PRO A 98 2.68 0.23 6.29
CA PRO A 98 3.48 0.93 7.29
C PRO A 98 4.89 0.33 7.28
N LYS A 99 5.93 1.17 7.19
CA LYS A 99 7.30 0.70 7.24
C LYS A 99 7.47 -0.11 8.55
N PRO A 100 7.94 -1.36 8.50
CA PRO A 100 8.40 -2.00 9.72
C PRO A 100 9.51 -1.12 10.29
N VAL A 101 9.34 -0.69 11.54
CA VAL A 101 10.42 -0.09 12.32
C VAL A 101 11.53 -1.15 12.31
N ILE A 102 12.69 -0.80 11.75
CA ILE A 102 13.88 -1.61 11.88
C ILE A 102 14.29 -1.48 13.34
N GLU A 103 13.76 -2.34 14.19
CA GLU A 103 14.42 -2.67 15.44
C GLU A 103 15.80 -3.25 15.06
N PRO A 104 16.90 -2.86 15.73
CA PRO A 104 18.21 -3.43 15.46
C PRO A 104 18.14 -4.95 15.65
N LYS A 105 18.24 -5.71 14.55
CA LYS A 105 18.32 -7.16 14.58
C LYS A 105 19.50 -7.58 15.47
N PRO A 106 19.30 -8.47 16.46
CA PRO A 106 20.37 -9.37 16.86
C PRO A 106 20.68 -10.26 15.66
N ILE A 107 21.95 -10.35 15.32
CA ILE A 107 22.49 -11.31 14.36
C ILE A 107 22.12 -12.69 14.89
N ILE A 108 21.24 -13.41 14.19
CA ILE A 108 21.13 -14.87 14.33
C ILE A 108 21.64 -15.42 13.02
N GLU A 109 22.82 -16.04 13.14
CA GLU A 109 23.57 -16.70 12.09
C GLU A 109 22.72 -17.71 11.33
N GLU A 110 22.99 -17.78 10.03
CA GLU A 110 22.49 -18.77 9.11
C GLU A 110 22.82 -20.19 9.60
N LYS A 111 21.79 -21.01 9.81
CA LYS A 111 21.95 -22.46 9.68
C LYS A 111 20.92 -23.03 8.71
N LYS A 112 21.47 -23.29 7.52
CA LYS A 112 21.04 -24.19 6.45
C LYS A 112 20.47 -25.53 6.94
N VAL A 113 19.75 -26.20 6.03
CA VAL A 113 19.34 -27.64 5.97
C VAL A 113 17.85 -27.83 6.33
N GLU A 114 16.95 -28.41 5.54
CA GLU A 114 16.97 -29.15 4.26
C GLU A 114 15.55 -29.22 3.68
N VAL A 115 15.43 -29.41 2.36
CA VAL A 115 14.16 -29.63 1.64
C VAL A 115 13.93 -31.13 1.43
N LYS A 116 12.67 -31.58 1.59
CA LYS A 116 11.90 -32.67 0.90
C LYS A 116 11.19 -33.64 1.89
N PRO A 117 10.10 -34.36 1.52
CA PRO A 117 9.31 -34.36 0.27
C PRO A 117 7.80 -34.08 0.48
N ILE A 118 7.11 -33.74 -0.63
CA ILE A 118 5.66 -33.56 -0.73
C ILE A 118 4.96 -34.94 -0.62
N ALA A 119 4.03 -35.11 0.34
CA ALA A 119 2.91 -36.04 0.21
C ALA A 119 1.76 -35.73 1.18
N LYS A 120 0.54 -35.73 0.62
CA LYS A 120 -0.81 -35.86 1.21
C LYS A 120 -1.59 -34.57 1.54
N ILE A 121 -2.62 -34.35 0.70
CA ILE A 121 -3.65 -33.32 0.82
C ILE A 121 -4.77 -33.87 1.72
N GLU A 122 -4.99 -33.23 2.87
CA GLU A 122 -6.27 -33.14 3.59
C GLU A 122 -6.37 -31.73 4.23
N PRO A 123 -7.55 -31.08 4.28
CA PRO A 123 -7.69 -29.64 4.48
C PRO A 123 -7.61 -29.25 5.96
N SER A 124 -6.39 -29.06 6.50
CA SER A 124 -6.21 -28.48 7.83
C SER A 124 -6.35 -26.95 7.74
N LYS A 125 -7.42 -26.41 8.34
CA LYS A 125 -7.59 -24.99 8.67
C LYS A 125 -6.25 -24.39 9.11
N PRO A 126 -5.85 -23.20 8.63
CA PRO A 126 -4.62 -22.57 9.10
C PRO A 126 -4.73 -22.35 10.62
N LYS A 127 -3.96 -23.14 11.39
CA LYS A 127 -3.77 -22.94 12.82
C LYS A 127 -2.75 -21.82 12.99
N GLY A 128 -3.20 -20.71 13.55
CA GLY A 128 -2.36 -19.56 13.86
C GLY A 128 -3.17 -18.43 14.47
N THR A 129 -2.61 -17.76 15.48
CA THR A 129 -3.17 -16.53 16.03
C THR A 129 -2.79 -15.36 15.11
N LEU A 130 -3.73 -14.44 14.84
CA LEU A 130 -3.40 -13.23 14.08
C LEU A 130 -2.28 -12.45 14.81
N PRO A 131 -1.30 -11.90 14.07
CA PRO A 131 -0.31 -11.03 14.69
C PRO A 131 -1.02 -9.77 15.22
N THR A 132 -0.67 -9.32 16.43
CA THR A 132 -1.30 -8.14 17.08
C THR A 132 -1.16 -6.85 16.26
N THR A 133 -0.21 -6.80 15.33
CA THR A 133 0.00 -5.72 14.36
C THR A 133 -1.24 -5.42 13.52
N VAL A 134 -2.14 -6.38 13.34
CA VAL A 134 -3.38 -6.18 12.56
C VAL A 134 -4.33 -5.16 13.21
N LEU A 135 -4.24 -4.96 14.53
CA LEU A 135 -5.04 -3.98 15.26
C LEU A 135 -4.64 -2.52 14.95
N ALA A 136 -3.44 -2.31 14.40
CA ALA A 136 -2.99 -0.98 14.00
C ALA A 136 -3.60 -0.51 12.67
N LYS A 137 -4.24 -1.41 11.90
CA LYS A 137 -4.90 -1.06 10.63
C LYS A 137 -5.92 0.05 10.83
N LYS A 138 -5.98 0.97 9.88
CA LYS A 138 -6.86 2.13 9.95
C LYS A 138 -8.24 1.81 9.38
N VAL A 139 -9.26 2.30 10.07
CA VAL A 139 -10.67 2.18 9.67
C VAL A 139 -11.32 3.54 9.66
N THR A 140 -12.23 3.74 8.72
CA THR A 140 -13.02 4.98 8.61
C THR A 140 -14.45 4.65 8.26
N THR A 141 -15.40 5.02 9.11
CA THR A 141 -16.82 4.80 8.86
C THR A 141 -17.68 5.87 9.53
N ARG A 142 -18.85 6.13 8.96
CA ARG A 142 -19.85 7.07 9.49
C ARG A 142 -21.21 6.39 9.36
N LEU A 143 -21.58 5.64 10.39
CA LEU A 143 -22.82 4.87 10.42
C LEU A 143 -23.69 5.38 11.55
N GLN A 144 -25.00 5.45 11.30
CA GLN A 144 -26.00 5.81 12.28
C GLN A 144 -27.02 4.69 12.39
N LYS A 145 -27.41 4.36 13.63
CA LYS A 145 -28.43 3.37 13.99
C LYS A 145 -28.26 2.03 13.26
N ARG A 146 -27.01 1.65 13.01
CA ARG A 146 -26.68 0.46 12.21
C ARG A 146 -26.49 -0.75 13.11
N GLU A 147 -26.85 -1.94 12.64
CA GLU A 147 -26.67 -3.15 13.45
C GLU A 147 -25.19 -3.47 13.64
N ILE A 148 -24.83 -4.02 14.80
CA ILE A 148 -23.46 -4.40 15.13
C ILE A 148 -22.88 -5.38 14.10
N LYS A 149 -23.68 -6.32 13.59
CA LYS A 149 -23.27 -7.27 12.55
C LYS A 149 -22.75 -6.56 11.31
N ASP A 150 -23.48 -5.55 10.85
CA ASP A 150 -23.10 -4.75 9.68
C ASP A 150 -21.86 -3.91 9.94
N VAL A 151 -21.76 -3.31 11.13
CA VAL A 151 -20.61 -2.49 11.49
C VAL A 151 -19.35 -3.37 11.52
N ILE A 152 -19.43 -4.54 12.14
CA ILE A 152 -18.32 -5.49 12.20
C ILE A 152 -17.97 -6.02 10.82
N ALA A 153 -18.96 -6.33 9.97
CA ALA A 153 -18.73 -6.74 8.59
C ALA A 153 -17.98 -5.67 7.79
N LEU A 154 -18.32 -4.39 7.97
CA LEU A 154 -17.62 -3.27 7.33
C LEU A 154 -16.19 -3.13 7.84
N LEU A 155 -15.96 -3.26 9.16
CA LEU A 155 -14.59 -3.24 9.72
C LEU A 155 -13.75 -4.41 9.20
N ALA A 156 -14.34 -5.60 9.11
CA ALA A 156 -13.69 -6.79 8.56
C ALA A 156 -13.31 -6.56 7.08
N GLN A 157 -14.24 -6.03 6.28
CA GLN A 157 -14.02 -5.71 4.87
C GLN A 157 -12.91 -4.67 4.68
N GLN A 158 -12.91 -3.60 5.47
CA GLN A 158 -11.91 -2.53 5.38
C GLN A 158 -10.50 -3.00 5.76
N THR A 159 -10.41 -3.93 6.70
CA THR A 159 -9.12 -4.40 7.22
C THR A 159 -8.65 -5.69 6.56
N GLY A 160 -9.52 -6.38 5.82
CA GLY A 160 -9.25 -7.71 5.27
C GLY A 160 -9.04 -8.77 6.35
N ILE A 161 -9.62 -8.57 7.54
CA ILE A 161 -9.52 -9.49 8.68
C ILE A 161 -10.88 -10.11 8.91
N THR A 162 -10.93 -11.41 9.12
CA THR A 162 -12.17 -12.08 9.53
C THR A 162 -12.49 -11.71 10.98
N ILE A 163 -13.61 -11.04 11.19
CA ILE A 163 -14.16 -10.74 12.52
C ILE A 163 -15.48 -11.51 12.66
N GLN A 164 -15.52 -12.44 13.61
CA GLN A 164 -16.64 -13.31 13.90
C GLN A 164 -17.43 -12.74 15.08
N LEU A 165 -18.75 -12.68 14.95
CA LEU A 165 -19.65 -12.33 16.03
C LEU A 165 -20.24 -13.62 16.59
N ALA A 166 -20.19 -13.81 17.90
CA ALA A 166 -20.82 -14.97 18.53
C ALA A 166 -22.36 -14.91 18.42
N ASP A 167 -22.99 -16.08 18.35
CA ASP A 167 -24.45 -16.19 18.13
C ASP A 167 -25.28 -15.63 19.30
N ASP A 168 -24.68 -15.55 20.49
CA ASP A 168 -25.29 -15.02 21.70
C ASP A 168 -25.26 -13.47 21.79
N VAL A 169 -24.63 -12.81 20.81
CA VAL A 169 -24.52 -11.34 20.79
C VAL A 169 -25.86 -10.71 20.35
N PRO A 170 -26.46 -9.83 21.18
CA PRO A 170 -27.67 -9.11 20.81
C PRO A 170 -27.49 -8.23 19.56
N ALA A 171 -28.57 -8.03 18.80
CA ALA A 171 -28.60 -7.15 17.63
C ALA A 171 -28.57 -5.65 18.04
N PHE A 172 -27.46 -5.20 18.61
CA PHE A 172 -27.28 -3.81 19.00
C PHE A 172 -27.32 -2.88 17.79
N LYS A 173 -28.00 -1.75 17.94
CA LYS A 173 -27.94 -0.64 16.99
C LYS A 173 -26.98 0.40 17.54
N LEU A 174 -26.00 0.76 16.74
CA LEU A 174 -24.92 1.63 17.16
C LEU A 174 -24.64 2.71 16.12
N ASP A 175 -24.19 3.85 16.64
CA ASP A 175 -23.64 4.95 15.87
C ASP A 175 -22.12 4.77 15.86
N ALA A 176 -21.54 4.53 14.68
CA ALA A 176 -20.10 4.34 14.53
C ALA A 176 -19.52 5.46 13.67
N PHE A 177 -18.92 6.44 14.34
CA PHE A 177 -18.17 7.52 13.72
C PHE A 177 -16.68 7.31 14.00
N LEU A 178 -16.04 6.53 13.13
CA LEU A 178 -14.61 6.23 13.21
C LEU A 178 -13.93 6.98 12.09
N ILE A 179 -12.99 7.87 12.39
CA ILE A 179 -12.28 8.67 11.37
C ILE A 179 -10.79 8.43 11.54
N ASN A 180 -10.17 7.76 10.56
CA ASN A 180 -8.75 7.43 10.57
C ASN A 180 -8.29 6.77 11.90
N THR A 181 -9.17 5.93 12.44
CA THR A 181 -9.02 5.34 13.77
C THR A 181 -8.36 3.96 13.64
N SER A 182 -7.60 3.51 14.64
CA SER A 182 -7.06 2.15 14.60
C SER A 182 -8.18 1.13 14.81
N LEU A 183 -8.03 -0.06 14.22
CA LEU A 183 -8.93 -1.17 14.45
C LEU A 183 -9.00 -1.52 15.94
N LYS A 184 -7.86 -1.42 16.66
CA LYS A 184 -7.81 -1.57 18.12
C LYS A 184 -8.84 -0.67 18.79
N PHE A 185 -8.73 0.64 18.54
CA PHE A 185 -9.58 1.62 19.20
C PHE A 185 -11.04 1.46 18.77
N ALA A 186 -11.29 1.17 17.49
CA ALA A 186 -12.63 0.87 17.01
C ALA A 186 -13.27 -0.32 17.75
N LEU A 187 -12.53 -1.43 17.87
CA LEU A 187 -13.00 -2.61 18.61
C LEU A 187 -13.18 -2.30 20.10
N ASP A 188 -12.24 -1.59 20.72
CA ASP A 188 -12.31 -1.19 22.13
C ASP A 188 -13.57 -0.35 22.40
N GLU A 189 -13.86 0.67 21.58
CA GLU A 189 -15.03 1.53 21.78
C GLU A 189 -16.34 0.81 21.48
N ILE A 190 -16.41 0.01 20.40
CA ILE A 190 -17.60 -0.77 20.07
C ILE A 190 -17.91 -1.79 21.17
N THR A 191 -16.89 -2.53 21.62
CA THR A 191 -17.07 -3.55 22.65
C THR A 191 -17.39 -2.93 24.02
N ARG A 192 -16.80 -1.78 24.36
CA ARG A 192 -17.15 -1.01 25.56
C ARG A 192 -18.59 -0.52 25.53
N ALA A 193 -19.05 0.05 24.41
CA ALA A 193 -20.42 0.56 24.26
C ALA A 193 -21.47 -0.55 24.32
N THR A 194 -21.11 -1.77 23.91
CA THR A 194 -22.03 -2.92 23.81
C THR A 194 -21.88 -3.91 24.95
N LYS A 195 -20.97 -3.66 25.91
CA LYS A 195 -20.61 -4.57 27.00
C LYS A 195 -20.19 -5.96 26.50
N LEU A 196 -19.46 -5.97 25.39
CA LEU A 196 -18.87 -7.15 24.77
C LEU A 196 -17.36 -7.15 25.00
N ARG A 197 -16.68 -8.21 24.58
CA ARG A 197 -15.23 -8.31 24.50
C ARG A 197 -14.82 -8.90 23.17
N TYR A 198 -13.61 -8.59 22.70
CA TYR A 198 -13.00 -9.26 21.56
C TYR A 198 -11.78 -10.07 21.98
N ARG A 199 -11.52 -11.17 21.28
CA ARG A 199 -10.31 -11.99 21.43
C ARG A 199 -9.80 -12.45 20.08
N PHE A 200 -8.51 -12.74 20.00
CA PHE A 200 -7.95 -13.47 18.87
C PHE A 200 -8.29 -14.95 18.97
N THR A 201 -8.55 -15.58 17.83
CA THR A 201 -8.79 -17.01 17.72
C THR A 201 -7.58 -17.71 17.10
N ASP A 202 -7.57 -19.03 17.21
CA ASP A 202 -6.55 -19.89 16.58
C ASP A 202 -6.78 -20.09 15.07
N GLN A 203 -7.81 -19.45 14.51
CA GLN A 203 -8.21 -19.54 13.10
C GLN A 203 -7.92 -18.25 12.33
N LEU A 204 -6.88 -17.50 12.74
CA LEU A 204 -6.54 -16.22 12.15
C LEU A 204 -7.72 -15.24 12.09
N SER A 205 -8.58 -15.24 13.12
CA SER A 205 -9.74 -14.35 13.20
C SER A 205 -9.83 -13.64 14.55
N ILE A 206 -10.67 -12.61 14.61
CA ILE A 206 -11.08 -11.95 15.85
C ILE A 206 -12.49 -12.43 16.17
N ALA A 207 -12.74 -12.91 17.37
CA ALA A 207 -14.08 -13.24 17.85
C ALA A 207 -14.57 -12.15 18.81
N ILE A 208 -15.81 -11.71 18.64
CA ILE A 208 -16.51 -10.79 19.54
C ILE A 208 -17.62 -11.58 20.25
N GLU A 209 -17.60 -11.55 21.57
CA GLU A 209 -18.47 -12.33 22.45
C GLU A 209 -18.93 -11.52 23.66
N LYS A 210 -19.91 -12.05 24.39
CA LYS A 210 -20.38 -11.44 25.63
C LYS A 210 -19.28 -11.42 26.69
N GLN A 211 -19.20 -10.34 27.46
CA GLN A 211 -18.36 -10.31 28.65
C GLN A 211 -18.95 -11.29 29.69
N PRO A 212 -18.12 -12.19 30.27
CA PRO A 212 -18.57 -13.12 31.31
C PRO A 212 -18.98 -12.39 32.58
#